data_AF-A0A382P9U6-F1
#
_entry.id   AF-A0A382P9U6-F1
#
_cell.length_a   1.000
_cell.length_b   1.000
_cell.length_c   1.000
_cell.angle_alpha   90.00
_cell.angle_beta   90.00
_cell.angle_gamma   90.00
#
_symmetry.space_group_name_H-M   'P 1'
#
loop_
_entity.id
_entity.type
_entity.pdbx_description
1 polymer ?
#
loop_
_entity_poly.entity_id
_entity_poly.type
_entity_poly.pdbx_seq_one_letter_code
_entity_poly.pdbx_strand_id
1 'polypeptide(L)'
;MNQIKEDLICEIIRLSQTILLDKKCSKMSCEAQEQVAVDWIRKNAADYRVDFHSRLDIYSASKLGEILKDLTGTGKDLNDILEEIESSSVSGG
;
A
#
# COMPACT_ATOMS: atom_id res chain seq x y z
N MET A 1 -1.70 20.26 -5.96
CA MET A 1 -1.08 18.94 -5.65
C MET A 1 0.26 18.88 -6.35
N ASN A 2 1.34 18.49 -5.65
CA ASN A 2 2.66 18.33 -6.25
C ASN A 2 2.68 17.00 -7.03
N GLN A 3 3.06 17.02 -8.31
CA GLN A 3 3.09 15.82 -9.17
C GLN A 3 3.93 14.70 -8.55
N ILE A 4 5.09 15.02 -7.97
CA ILE A 4 5.96 14.04 -7.27
C ILE A 4 5.22 13.36 -6.13
N LYS A 5 4.39 14.11 -5.39
CA LYS A 5 3.62 13.57 -4.27
C LYS A 5 2.57 12.57 -4.76
N GLU A 6 1.83 12.93 -5.82
CA GLU A 6 0.81 12.06 -6.41
C GLU A 6 1.44 10.79 -7.01
N ASP A 7 2.58 10.92 -7.68
CA ASP A 7 3.32 9.78 -8.24
C ASP A 7 3.79 8.82 -7.12
N LEU A 8 4.29 9.35 -6.01
CA LEU A 8 4.65 8.54 -4.84
C LEU A 8 3.44 7.81 -4.23
N ILE A 9 2.30 8.50 -4.08
CA ILE A 9 1.08 7.88 -3.56
C ILE A 9 0.64 6.73 -4.49
N CYS A 10 0.64 6.97 -5.80
CA CYS A 10 0.27 5.95 -6.78
C CYS A 10 1.20 4.74 -6.70
N GLU A 11 2.51 4.95 -6.58
CA GLU A 11 3.49 3.86 -6.49
C GLU A 11 3.36 3.05 -5.18
N ILE A 12 3.13 3.73 -4.05
CA ILE A 12 2.88 3.08 -2.76
C ILE A 12 1.63 2.20 -2.84
N ILE A 13 0.52 2.72 -3.39
CA ILE A 13 -0.72 1.96 -3.56
C ILE A 13 -0.50 0.76 -4.48
N ARG A 14 0.19 0.95 -5.61
CA ARG A 14 0.49 -0.11 -6.57
C ARG A 14 1.27 -1.25 -5.91
N LEU A 15 2.37 -0.93 -5.22
CA LEU A 15 3.20 -1.93 -4.53
C LEU A 15 2.44 -2.63 -3.40
N SER A 16 1.65 -1.88 -2.63
CA SER A 16 0.84 -2.44 -1.56
C SER A 16 -0.18 -3.45 -2.10
N GLN A 17 -0.83 -3.16 -3.23
CA GLN A 17 -1.72 -4.10 -3.91
C GLN A 17 -0.98 -5.34 -4.40
N THR A 18 0.23 -5.19 -4.96
CA THR A 18 1.07 -6.32 -5.38
C THR A 18 1.42 -7.23 -4.19
N ILE A 19 1.89 -6.67 -3.08
CA ILE A 19 2.23 -7.44 -1.86
C ILE A 19 1.01 -8.19 -1.33
N LEU A 20 -0.15 -7.52 -1.27
CA LEU A 20 -1.39 -8.13 -0.80
C LEU A 20 -1.82 -9.31 -1.70
N LEU A 21 -1.77 -9.12 -3.01
CA LEU A 21 -2.14 -10.15 -3.97
C LEU A 21 -1.16 -11.31 -3.95
N ASP A 22 0.15 -11.04 -3.88
CA ASP A 22 1.17 -12.09 -3.75
C ASP A 22 0.93 -12.94 -2.50
N LYS A 23 0.64 -12.32 -1.36
CA LYS A 23 0.28 -13.04 -0.12
C LYS A 23 -0.97 -13.89 -0.29
N LYS A 24 -2.03 -13.33 -0.90
CA LYS A 24 -3.31 -14.02 -1.12
C LYS A 24 -3.19 -15.20 -2.09
N CYS A 25 -2.32 -15.06 -3.08
CA CYS A 25 -2.11 -16.01 -4.16
C CYS A 25 -1.00 -17.04 -3.86
N SER A 26 -0.19 -16.82 -2.83
CA SER A 26 1.03 -17.60 -2.49
C SER A 26 0.87 -19.12 -2.43
N LYS A 27 -0.35 -19.64 -2.21
CA LYS A 27 -0.64 -21.08 -2.08
C LYS A 27 -1.47 -21.65 -3.23
N MET A 28 -1.73 -20.88 -4.29
CA MET A 28 -2.63 -21.26 -5.37
C MET A 28 -1.86 -21.67 -6.63
N SER A 29 -2.49 -22.44 -7.53
CA SER A 29 -1.97 -22.68 -8.88
C SER A 29 -2.01 -21.40 -9.72
N CYS A 30 -1.14 -21.30 -10.74
CA CYS A 30 -1.02 -20.10 -11.58
C CYS A 30 -2.37 -19.60 -12.14
N GLU A 31 -3.19 -20.49 -12.70
CA GLU A 31 -4.54 -20.13 -13.22
C GLU A 31 -5.48 -19.62 -12.12
N ALA A 32 -5.43 -20.21 -10.93
CA ALA A 32 -6.22 -19.76 -9.80
C ALA A 32 -5.75 -18.40 -9.27
N GLN A 33 -4.44 -18.13 -9.31
CA GLN A 33 -3.86 -16.83 -8.92
C GLN A 33 -4.36 -15.70 -9.81
N GLU A 34 -4.35 -15.90 -11.14
CA GLU A 34 -4.82 -14.88 -12.09
C GLU A 34 -6.30 -14.55 -11.86
N GLN A 35 -7.14 -15.58 -11.76
CA GLN A 35 -8.58 -15.38 -11.54
C GLN A 35 -8.85 -14.67 -10.19
N VAL A 36 -8.15 -15.05 -9.12
CA VAL A 36 -8.29 -14.41 -7.81
C VAL A 36 -7.82 -12.96 -7.84
N ALA A 37 -6.71 -12.67 -8.52
CA ALA A 37 -6.22 -11.30 -8.69
C ALA A 37 -7.21 -10.44 -9.47
N VAL A 38 -7.71 -10.93 -10.61
CA VAL A 38 -8.70 -10.22 -11.44
C VAL A 38 -9.99 -9.96 -10.66
N ASP A 39 -10.51 -10.95 -9.94
CA ASP A 39 -11.73 -10.79 -9.16
C ASP A 39 -11.55 -9.85 -7.97
N TRP A 40 -10.37 -9.87 -7.34
CA TRP A 40 -10.05 -8.92 -6.28
C TRP A 40 -9.97 -7.50 -6.84
N ILE A 41 -9.25 -7.28 -7.95
CA ILE A 41 -9.12 -5.96 -8.59
C ILE A 41 -10.51 -5.42 -8.95
N ARG A 42 -11.34 -6.23 -9.62
CA ARG A 42 -12.69 -5.84 -10.05
C ARG A 42 -13.56 -5.36 -8.88
N LYS A 43 -13.41 -6.00 -7.72
CA LYS A 43 -14.27 -5.73 -6.54
C LYS A 43 -13.71 -4.66 -5.61
N ASN A 44 -12.39 -4.51 -5.51
CA ASN A 44 -11.76 -3.80 -4.40
C ASN A 44 -10.80 -2.68 -4.83
N ALA A 45 -10.25 -2.68 -6.05
CA ALA A 45 -9.14 -1.79 -6.39
C ALA A 45 -9.50 -0.29 -6.31
N ALA A 46 -10.74 0.07 -6.66
CA ALA A 46 -11.22 1.45 -6.58
C ALA A 46 -11.30 1.94 -5.13
N ASP A 47 -11.99 1.19 -4.26
CA ASP A 47 -12.14 1.54 -2.84
C ASP A 47 -10.80 1.53 -2.12
N TYR A 48 -9.93 0.54 -2.43
CA TYR A 48 -8.57 0.47 -1.91
C TYR A 48 -7.76 1.72 -2.27
N ARG A 49 -7.87 2.18 -3.53
CA ARG A 49 -7.18 3.39 -3.96
C ARG A 49 -7.72 4.61 -3.23
N VAL A 50 -9.04 4.76 -3.11
CA VAL A 50 -9.65 5.91 -2.42
C VAL A 50 -9.24 5.95 -0.95
N ASP A 51 -9.32 4.82 -0.25
CA ASP A 51 -8.95 4.73 1.17
C ASP A 51 -7.49 5.11 1.40
N PHE A 52 -6.56 4.40 0.77
CA PHE A 52 -5.14 4.66 0.98
C PHE A 52 -4.68 6.00 0.41
N HIS A 53 -5.29 6.49 -0.67
CA HIS A 53 -4.97 7.84 -1.16
C HIS A 53 -5.29 8.89 -0.08
N SER A 54 -6.47 8.80 0.55
CA SER A 54 -6.86 9.74 1.62
C SER A 54 -5.94 9.67 2.84
N ARG A 55 -5.51 8.47 3.23
CA ARG A 55 -4.57 8.23 4.34
C ARG A 55 -3.15 8.68 4.00
N LEU A 56 -2.73 8.56 2.75
CA LEU A 56 -1.38 8.94 2.32
C LEU A 56 -1.25 10.45 2.03
N ASP A 57 -2.34 11.12 1.65
CA ASP A 57 -2.32 12.54 1.28
C ASP A 57 -2.01 13.46 2.48
N ILE A 58 -2.06 12.98 3.73
CA ILE A 58 -1.63 13.78 4.88
C ILE A 58 -0.10 13.90 5.00
N TYR A 59 0.66 13.00 4.37
CA TYR A 59 2.11 12.94 4.51
C TYR A 59 2.84 13.86 3.53
N SER A 60 4.04 14.31 3.91
CA SER A 60 4.94 15.03 3.01
C SER A 60 5.57 14.08 1.98
N ALA A 61 6.07 14.61 0.86
CA ALA A 61 6.77 13.80 -0.15
C ALA A 61 7.99 13.04 0.43
N SER A 62 8.72 13.66 1.37
CA SER A 62 9.81 12.99 2.08
C SER A 62 9.31 11.79 2.87
N LYS A 63 8.20 11.96 3.60
CA LYS A 63 7.64 10.87 4.42
C LYS A 63 7.05 9.75 3.57
N LEU A 64 6.41 10.09 2.44
CA LEU A 64 5.98 9.11 1.44
C LEU A 64 7.16 8.31 0.87
N GLY A 65 8.31 8.97 0.64
CA GLY A 65 9.54 8.28 0.25
C GLY A 65 10.05 7.27 1.29
N GLU A 66 9.93 7.58 2.58
CA GLU A 66 10.23 6.64 3.66
C GLU A 66 9.26 5.46 3.67
N ILE A 67 7.95 5.71 3.57
CA ILE A 67 6.92 4.66 3.50
C ILE A 67 7.19 3.73 2.32
N LEU A 68 7.49 4.29 1.15
CA LEU A 68 7.82 3.52 -0.06
C LEU A 68 9.06 2.63 0.14
N LYS A 69 10.09 3.18 0.79
CA LYS A 69 11.31 2.44 1.12
C LYS A 69 11.02 1.28 2.07
N ASP A 70 10.22 1.50 3.11
CA ASP A 70 9.87 0.47 4.08
C ASP A 70 9.00 -0.63 3.43
N LEU A 71 8.04 -0.24 2.58
CA LEU A 71 7.19 -1.18 1.84
C LEU A 71 8.02 -2.08 0.91
N THR A 72 9.03 -1.51 0.26
CA THR A 72 9.94 -2.26 -0.63
C THR A 72 10.93 -3.13 0.15
N GLY A 73 11.40 -2.66 1.30
CA GLY A 73 12.49 -3.30 2.05
C GLY A 73 12.06 -4.36 3.06
N THR A 74 10.81 -4.32 3.53
CA THR A 74 10.37 -5.15 4.67
C THR A 74 9.37 -6.25 4.29
N GLY A 75 8.68 -6.13 3.15
CA GLY A 75 7.58 -7.03 2.77
C GLY A 75 6.34 -6.95 3.68
N LYS A 76 6.31 -5.97 4.60
CA LYS A 76 5.15 -5.67 5.45
C LYS A 76 3.98 -5.16 4.62
N ASP A 77 2.78 -5.31 5.15
CA ASP A 77 1.62 -4.68 4.55
C ASP A 77 1.62 -3.17 4.86
N LEU A 78 1.02 -2.38 3.97
CA LEU A 78 0.97 -0.92 4.13
C LEU A 78 0.27 -0.51 5.43
N ASN A 79 -0.73 -1.28 5.88
CA ASN A 79 -1.38 -1.05 7.18
C ASN A 79 -0.40 -1.18 8.33
N ASP A 80 0.44 -2.23 8.36
CA ASP A 80 1.43 -2.42 9.43
C ASP A 80 2.39 -1.22 9.50
N ILE A 81 2.83 -0.72 8.33
CA ILE A 81 3.72 0.45 8.25
C ILE A 81 3.04 1.71 8.78
N LEU A 82 1.77 1.94 8.40
CA LEU A 82 1.01 3.11 8.85
C LEU A 82 0.72 3.05 10.35
N GLU A 83 0.36 1.88 10.87
CA GLU A 83 0.14 1.65 12.31
C GLU A 83 1.42 1.87 13.13
N GLU A 84 2.59 1.47 12.62
CA GLU A 84 3.89 1.72 13.26
C GLU A 84 4.22 3.21 13.32
N ILE A 85 3.91 3.97 12.26
CA ILE A 85 4.10 5.42 12.21
C ILE A 85 3.16 6.12 13.20
N GLU A 86 1.88 5.73 13.21
CA GLU A 86 0.88 6.26 14.13
C GLU A 86 1.27 5.97 15.59
N SER A 87 1.68 4.73 15.90
CA SER A 87 2.10 4.31 17.24
C SER A 87 3.37 5.02 17.71
N SER A 88 4.30 5.32 16.80
CA SER A 88 5.53 6.06 17.11
C SER A 88 5.29 7.54 17.36
N SER A 89 4.17 8.09 16.88
CA SER A 89 3.80 9.49 17.12
C SER A 89 3.18 9.74 18.50
N VAL A 90 2.71 8.68 19.18
CA VAL A 90 2.02 8.76 20.49
C VAL A 90 2.97 8.67 21.69
N SER A 91 4.21 8.20 21.51
CA SER A 91 5.20 8.01 22.58
C SER A 91 6.05 9.25 22.92
N GLY A 92 5.75 10.41 22.32
CA GLY A 92 6.44 11.68 22.54
C GLY A 92 5.65 12.74 23.31
N GLY A 93 4.84 12.33 24.29
CA GLY A 93 4.05 13.21 25.17
C GLY A 93 4.60 13.31 26.59
#